data_AF-A0A485BSJ7-F1
#
_entry.id   AF-A0A485BSJ7-F1
#
_cell.length_a   1.000
_cell.length_b   1.000
_cell.length_c   1.000
_cell.angle_alpha   90.00
_cell.angle_beta   90.00
_cell.angle_gamma   90.00
#
_symmetry.space_group_name_H-M   'P 1'
#
loop_
_entity.id
_entity.type
_entity.pdbx_description
1 polymer ?
#
loop_
_entity_poly.entity_id
_entity_poly.type
_entity_poly.pdbx_seq_one_letter_code
_entity_poly.pdbx_strand_id
1 'polypeptide(L)'
;MPLQDTNDRYFANIQKDGTYSVVPRMAAGEVTPDGLIAIGQIAKRYQLYSKITGGQRIDLFGARLEELPAIWRELADAGFETGHAYGKSLRTVKSCVGSTWCRYGVQDSTGLAVTLEHRYKGLRAPHKIKMAVSGCTRECAEAQGKDIGVIATEKGWNLYVCGNGGMKPRHADLFASDIDEVTLIRTVDRLLMFYIRTADRLQRTSTWLDNLEGGIDYLREVILEDSLGIGEELEQEMARVVDSYQCEWQTTLNDPQRLSLFRSYVNSELPDDAVQRQPLRGQPQPVAAPVLHEGAPSARPWQAICDLEAIPAEAGIGARLGERQIALFRFGEQIYALDNLEPGSDANVLSRGILGDAGGEPIVISPLYKQRIRLRDGRACDGGEQAVRAWPVKVENGKVWVGNQVLLVRAEAS
;
A
#
# COMPACT_ATOMS: atom_id res chain seq x y z
N MET A 1 0.96 14.31 -2.76
CA MET A 1 -0.25 14.04 -1.95
C MET A 1 0.19 13.59 -0.57
N PRO A 2 -0.50 13.99 0.52
CA PRO A 2 -0.23 13.46 1.84
C PRO A 2 -0.42 11.93 1.85
N LEU A 3 0.35 11.21 2.66
CA LEU A 3 0.22 9.76 2.83
C LEU A 3 -1.21 9.43 3.27
N GLN A 4 -1.90 8.53 2.55
CA GLN A 4 -3.22 8.09 2.97
C GLN A 4 -3.12 6.97 4.01
N ASP A 5 -2.06 6.16 3.94
CA ASP A 5 -1.76 5.06 4.85
C ASP A 5 -0.24 4.83 5.00
N THR A 6 0.18 4.16 6.07
CA THR A 6 1.58 3.79 6.35
C THR A 6 2.24 3.05 5.17
N ASN A 7 1.46 2.25 4.45
CA ASN A 7 1.94 1.50 3.30
C ASN A 7 2.38 2.38 2.13
N ASP A 8 1.83 3.59 1.99
CA ASP A 8 2.22 4.53 0.92
C ASP A 8 3.66 5.01 1.08
N ARG A 9 4.21 5.02 2.31
CA ARG A 9 5.59 5.45 2.58
C ARG A 9 6.63 4.48 2.01
N TYR A 10 6.32 3.18 2.00
CA TYR A 10 7.24 2.12 1.60
C TYR A 10 6.84 1.41 0.31
N PHE A 11 5.78 1.90 -0.34
CA PHE A 11 5.24 1.31 -1.57
C PHE A 11 5.02 -0.21 -1.46
N ALA A 12 4.56 -0.68 -0.29
CA ALA A 12 4.37 -2.08 0.04
C ALA A 12 3.39 -2.24 1.21
N ASN A 13 2.61 -3.34 1.25
CA ASN A 13 1.76 -3.60 2.40
C ASN A 13 2.57 -4.21 3.54
N ILE A 14 2.50 -3.59 4.71
CA ILE A 14 3.03 -4.15 5.95
C ILE A 14 2.22 -5.39 6.37
N GLN A 15 2.93 -6.40 6.90
CA GLN A 15 2.41 -7.67 7.39
C GLN A 15 2.42 -7.69 8.92
N LYS A 16 1.77 -8.69 9.52
CA LYS A 16 1.61 -8.81 10.98
C LYS A 16 2.94 -8.88 11.74
N ASP A 17 3.95 -9.51 11.14
CA ASP A 17 5.30 -9.65 11.69
C ASP A 17 6.21 -8.45 11.35
N GLY A 18 5.64 -7.37 10.79
CA GLY A 18 6.39 -6.19 10.40
C GLY A 18 7.15 -6.32 9.08
N THR A 19 7.05 -7.45 8.37
CA THR A 19 7.57 -7.58 7.00
C THR A 19 6.64 -6.93 5.97
N TYR A 20 6.98 -7.01 4.69
CA TYR A 20 6.24 -6.41 3.59
C TYR A 20 5.88 -7.43 2.51
N SER A 21 4.78 -7.14 1.80
CA SER A 21 4.43 -7.83 0.55
C SER A 21 5.03 -7.11 -0.65
N VAL A 22 5.58 -7.86 -1.60
CA VAL A 22 6.01 -7.41 -2.92
C VAL A 22 5.09 -8.03 -3.97
N VAL A 23 4.47 -7.19 -4.79
CA VAL A 23 3.50 -7.64 -5.81
C VAL A 23 3.85 -6.95 -7.14
N PRO A 24 4.61 -7.63 -8.02
CA PRO A 24 4.87 -7.11 -9.35
C PRO A 24 3.58 -7.04 -10.17
N ARG A 25 3.52 -6.08 -11.09
CA ARG A 25 2.42 -5.94 -12.04
C ARG A 25 2.45 -7.11 -13.05
N MET A 26 1.30 -7.71 -13.29
CA MET A 26 1.08 -8.73 -14.33
C MET A 26 -0.24 -8.37 -15.01
N ALA A 27 -0.17 -7.51 -16.03
CA ALA A 27 -1.35 -6.99 -16.70
C ALA A 27 -2.16 -8.14 -17.28
N ALA A 28 -3.48 -8.13 -17.05
CA ALA A 28 -4.39 -9.22 -17.44
C ALA A 28 -4.02 -10.63 -16.94
N GLY A 29 -3.06 -10.73 -16.01
CA GLY A 29 -2.50 -12.00 -15.54
C GLY A 29 -1.44 -12.62 -16.45
N GLU A 30 -0.93 -11.89 -17.43
CA GLU A 30 0.11 -12.37 -18.33
C GLU A 30 1.51 -12.23 -17.71
N VAL A 31 2.33 -13.25 -17.94
CA VAL A 31 3.72 -13.30 -17.48
C VAL A 31 4.53 -14.22 -18.41
N THR A 32 5.72 -13.77 -18.79
CA THR A 32 6.62 -14.56 -19.65
C THR A 32 7.27 -15.71 -18.87
N PRO A 33 7.75 -16.78 -19.54
CA PRO A 33 8.53 -17.82 -18.88
C PRO A 33 9.74 -17.28 -18.12
N ASP A 34 10.48 -16.34 -18.71
CA ASP A 34 11.63 -15.70 -18.04
C ASP A 34 11.22 -14.86 -16.84
N GLY A 35 10.09 -14.14 -16.93
CA GLY A 35 9.53 -13.40 -15.80
C GLY A 35 9.10 -14.32 -14.66
N LEU A 36 8.50 -15.47 -14.96
CA LEU A 36 8.16 -16.50 -13.97
C LEU A 36 9.42 -17.06 -13.28
N ILE A 37 10.47 -17.34 -14.06
CA ILE A 37 11.76 -17.81 -13.53
C ILE A 37 12.38 -16.75 -12.62
N ALA A 38 12.40 -15.49 -13.05
CA ALA A 38 12.94 -14.37 -12.27
C ALA A 38 12.21 -14.23 -10.92
N ILE A 39 10.88 -14.23 -10.92
CA ILE A 39 10.09 -14.20 -9.68
C ILE A 39 10.42 -15.39 -8.78
N GLY A 40 10.52 -16.60 -9.32
CA GLY A 40 10.88 -17.80 -8.56
C GLY A 40 12.28 -17.72 -7.93
N GLN A 41 13.25 -17.17 -8.67
CA GLN A 41 14.62 -16.96 -8.17
C GLN A 41 14.68 -15.91 -7.06
N ILE A 42 13.98 -14.79 -7.24
CA ILE A 42 13.87 -13.71 -6.23
C ILE A 42 13.19 -14.26 -4.98
N ALA A 43 12.06 -14.95 -5.12
CA ALA A 43 11.36 -15.56 -3.98
C ALA A 43 12.24 -16.53 -3.20
N LYS A 44 13.03 -17.36 -3.90
CA LYS A 44 13.99 -18.28 -3.25
C LYS A 44 15.12 -17.54 -2.54
N ARG A 45 15.69 -16.50 -3.17
CA ARG A 45 16.82 -15.73 -2.63
C ARG A 45 16.45 -15.02 -1.32
N TYR A 46 15.31 -14.35 -1.29
CA TYR A 46 14.84 -13.55 -0.14
C TYR A 46 13.91 -14.34 0.79
N GLN A 47 13.77 -15.66 0.58
CA GLN A 47 12.94 -16.56 1.37
C GLN A 47 11.50 -16.04 1.51
N LEU A 48 10.88 -15.69 0.39
CA LEU A 48 9.55 -15.09 0.33
C LEU A 48 8.47 -16.17 0.14
N TYR A 49 7.40 -16.08 0.92
CA TYR A 49 6.20 -16.88 0.69
C TYR A 49 5.54 -16.40 -0.60
N SER A 50 5.21 -17.32 -1.51
CA SER A 50 4.66 -17.02 -2.83
C SER A 50 3.23 -17.56 -2.97
N LYS A 51 2.32 -16.71 -3.46
CA LYS A 51 0.91 -17.08 -3.62
C LYS A 51 0.28 -16.46 -4.87
N ILE A 52 -0.37 -17.30 -5.67
CA ILE A 52 -1.24 -16.84 -6.75
C ILE A 52 -2.52 -16.25 -6.13
N THR A 53 -2.91 -15.07 -6.60
CA THR A 53 -4.06 -14.32 -6.11
C THR A 53 -5.26 -14.45 -7.02
N GLY A 54 -6.45 -14.15 -6.49
CA GLY A 54 -7.67 -14.05 -7.29
C GLY A 54 -7.67 -12.91 -8.32
N GLY A 55 -6.67 -12.03 -8.31
CA GLY A 55 -6.44 -11.01 -9.33
C GLY A 55 -5.46 -11.44 -10.42
N GLN A 56 -5.17 -12.74 -10.54
CA GLN A 56 -4.24 -13.30 -11.53
C GLN A 56 -2.81 -12.77 -11.41
N ARG A 57 -2.34 -12.56 -10.17
CA ARG A 57 -0.97 -12.10 -9.88
C ARG A 57 -0.29 -12.99 -8.88
N ILE A 58 1.04 -12.88 -8.78
CA ILE A 58 1.84 -13.53 -7.73
C ILE A 58 2.13 -12.50 -6.64
N ASP A 59 1.69 -12.78 -5.42
CA ASP A 59 2.10 -12.04 -4.23
C ASP A 59 3.28 -12.75 -3.56
N LEU A 60 4.31 -11.97 -3.22
CA LEU A 60 5.47 -12.39 -2.45
C LEU A 60 5.39 -11.75 -1.06
N PHE A 61 5.53 -12.53 0.01
CA PHE A 61 5.41 -12.05 1.39
C PHE A 61 6.66 -12.35 2.21
N GLY A 62 6.93 -11.51 3.20
CA GLY A 62 8.08 -11.67 4.08
C GLY A 62 9.28 -10.82 3.67
N ALA A 63 9.15 -9.80 2.82
CA ALA A 63 10.30 -8.94 2.54
C ALA A 63 10.60 -8.06 3.79
N ARG A 64 11.84 -8.02 4.26
CA ARG A 64 12.23 -7.02 5.28
C ARG A 64 12.32 -5.64 4.63
N LEU A 65 12.23 -4.59 5.44
CA LEU A 65 12.21 -3.22 4.94
C LEU A 65 13.43 -2.91 4.07
N GLU A 66 14.61 -3.29 4.56
CA GLU A 66 15.89 -3.06 3.90
C GLU A 66 16.13 -3.93 2.65
N GLU A 67 15.36 -5.00 2.48
CA GLU A 67 15.43 -5.86 1.29
C GLU A 67 14.64 -5.29 0.12
N LEU A 68 13.63 -4.44 0.38
CA LEU A 68 12.72 -3.97 -0.65
C LEU A 68 13.44 -3.33 -1.86
N PRO A 69 14.42 -2.42 -1.70
CA PRO A 69 15.12 -1.85 -2.86
C PRO A 69 15.88 -2.88 -3.69
N ALA A 70 16.50 -3.87 -3.07
CA ALA A 70 17.22 -4.92 -3.79
C ALA A 70 16.26 -5.83 -4.56
N ILE A 71 15.16 -6.23 -3.94
CA ILE A 71 14.09 -7.03 -4.57
C ILE A 71 13.51 -6.27 -5.78
N TRP A 72 13.17 -4.99 -5.61
CA TRP A 72 12.57 -4.20 -6.69
C TRP A 72 13.53 -3.89 -7.82
N ARG A 73 14.85 -3.80 -7.56
CA ARG A 73 15.85 -3.70 -8.62
C ARG A 73 15.88 -4.97 -9.47
N GLU A 74 15.94 -6.16 -8.83
CA GLU A 74 15.90 -7.44 -9.56
C GLU A 74 14.59 -7.61 -10.36
N LEU A 75 13.46 -7.17 -9.81
CA LEU A 75 12.17 -7.18 -10.52
C LEU A 75 12.16 -6.21 -11.71
N ALA A 76 12.69 -5.00 -11.55
CA ALA A 76 12.78 -4.01 -12.63
C ALA A 76 13.69 -4.48 -13.76
N ASP A 77 14.83 -5.10 -13.43
CA ASP A 77 15.75 -5.71 -14.40
C ASP A 77 15.07 -6.85 -15.19
N ALA A 78 14.11 -7.55 -14.57
CA ALA A 78 13.26 -8.54 -15.21
C ALA A 78 12.03 -7.95 -15.94
N GLY A 79 11.90 -6.62 -16.00
CA GLY A 79 10.84 -5.91 -16.74
C GLY A 79 9.54 -5.70 -15.96
N PHE A 80 9.52 -5.93 -14.64
CA PHE A 80 8.33 -5.72 -13.83
C PHE A 80 8.20 -4.28 -13.29
N GLU A 81 6.98 -3.77 -13.29
CA GLU A 81 6.59 -2.57 -12.57
C GLU A 81 5.89 -2.92 -11.24
N THR A 82 5.67 -1.93 -10.38
CA THR A 82 4.85 -2.13 -9.19
C THR A 82 3.37 -2.36 -9.51
N GLY A 83 2.80 -3.41 -8.92
CA GLY A 83 1.38 -3.73 -9.01
C GLY A 83 0.49 -2.87 -8.12
N HIS A 84 1.06 -1.90 -7.39
CA HIS A 84 0.34 -0.98 -6.50
C HIS A 84 -0.60 -1.68 -5.51
N ALA A 85 -0.23 -2.89 -5.08
CA ALA A 85 -1.05 -3.70 -4.17
C ALA A 85 -1.21 -3.07 -2.78
N TYR A 86 -0.50 -1.98 -2.48
CA TYR A 86 -0.61 -1.21 -1.24
C TYR A 86 -1.55 -0.02 -1.35
N GLY A 87 -1.56 0.67 -2.49
CA GLY A 87 -2.22 1.97 -2.62
C GLY A 87 -3.74 1.91 -2.62
N LYS A 88 -4.37 3.04 -2.33
CA LYS A 88 -5.76 3.32 -2.75
C LYS A 88 -5.70 3.77 -4.21
N SER A 89 -5.61 2.78 -5.08
CA SER A 89 -5.39 2.95 -6.52
C SER A 89 -6.03 1.80 -7.31
N LEU A 90 -5.92 1.82 -8.63
CA LEU A 90 -6.14 0.60 -9.42
C LEU A 90 -5.22 -0.51 -8.89
N ARG A 91 -5.81 -1.67 -8.60
CA ARG A 91 -5.09 -2.86 -8.14
C ARG A 91 -4.78 -3.83 -9.26
N THR A 92 -5.76 -4.17 -10.09
CA THR A 92 -5.65 -5.21 -11.12
C THR A 92 -6.83 -5.11 -12.07
N VAL A 93 -6.61 -5.51 -13.32
CA VAL A 93 -7.66 -5.80 -14.30
C VAL A 93 -7.63 -7.30 -14.58
N LYS A 94 -8.58 -8.04 -14.00
CA LYS A 94 -8.68 -9.50 -14.20
C LYS A 94 -9.27 -9.78 -15.58
N SER A 95 -8.73 -10.75 -16.31
CA SER A 95 -9.23 -11.13 -17.64
C SER A 95 -9.63 -12.61 -17.68
N CYS A 96 -10.39 -13.01 -18.70
CA CYS A 96 -10.29 -14.38 -19.19
C CYS A 96 -9.48 -14.39 -20.48
N VAL A 97 -9.11 -15.57 -20.96
CA VAL A 97 -8.26 -15.74 -22.16
C VAL A 97 -8.90 -15.28 -23.49
N GLY A 98 -10.16 -14.81 -23.45
CA GLY A 98 -10.83 -14.16 -24.58
C GLY A 98 -10.99 -15.03 -25.83
N SER A 99 -11.27 -14.38 -26.96
CA SER A 99 -11.32 -15.01 -28.29
C SER A 99 -9.95 -15.51 -28.77
N THR A 100 -8.86 -15.10 -28.13
CA THR A 100 -7.50 -15.55 -28.42
C THR A 100 -7.34 -17.07 -28.22
N TRP A 101 -7.98 -17.63 -27.18
CA TRP A 101 -7.83 -19.05 -26.83
C TRP A 101 -9.13 -19.78 -26.51
N CYS A 102 -10.13 -19.09 -25.97
CA CYS A 102 -11.38 -19.73 -25.56
C CYS A 102 -12.29 -19.91 -26.78
N ARG A 103 -12.78 -21.14 -26.99
CA ARG A 103 -13.79 -21.43 -28.04
C ARG A 103 -15.11 -20.68 -27.90
N TYR A 104 -15.36 -20.07 -26.74
CA TYR A 104 -16.54 -19.26 -26.44
C TYR A 104 -16.23 -17.76 -26.38
N GLY A 105 -14.97 -17.37 -26.59
CA GLY A 105 -14.58 -15.97 -26.57
C GLY A 105 -15.19 -15.24 -27.76
N VAL A 106 -15.92 -14.17 -27.47
CA VAL A 106 -16.56 -13.30 -28.47
C VAL A 106 -15.60 -12.20 -28.89
N GLN A 107 -14.89 -11.61 -27.92
CA GLN A 107 -13.87 -10.59 -28.18
C GLN A 107 -12.59 -10.82 -27.37
N ASP A 108 -11.53 -10.07 -27.71
CA ASP A 108 -10.23 -10.13 -27.04
C ASP A 108 -10.29 -9.39 -25.69
N SER A 109 -10.72 -10.12 -24.65
CA SER A 109 -10.72 -9.59 -23.29
C SER A 109 -9.34 -9.42 -22.69
N THR A 110 -8.34 -10.17 -23.17
CA THR A 110 -6.98 -10.10 -22.63
C THR A 110 -6.34 -8.78 -23.06
N GLY A 111 -6.37 -8.47 -24.37
CA GLY A 111 -5.85 -7.23 -24.91
C GLY A 111 -6.51 -6.00 -24.29
N LEU A 112 -7.85 -5.98 -24.20
CA LEU A 112 -8.55 -4.87 -23.54
C LEU A 112 -8.19 -4.76 -22.04
N ALA A 113 -8.06 -5.88 -21.32
CA ALA A 113 -7.63 -5.82 -19.92
C ALA A 113 -6.22 -5.24 -19.75
N VAL A 114 -5.29 -5.58 -20.65
CA VAL A 114 -3.94 -4.99 -20.71
C VAL A 114 -4.03 -3.48 -20.94
N THR A 115 -4.83 -3.04 -21.92
CA THR A 115 -5.07 -1.61 -22.20
C THR A 115 -5.58 -0.86 -20.96
N LEU A 116 -6.63 -1.37 -20.31
CA LEU A 116 -7.18 -0.73 -19.10
C LEU A 116 -6.17 -0.73 -17.95
N GLU A 117 -5.42 -1.81 -17.75
CA GLU A 117 -4.45 -1.90 -16.66
C GLU A 117 -3.29 -0.93 -16.83
N HIS A 118 -2.80 -0.74 -18.07
CA HIS A 118 -1.76 0.24 -18.39
C HIS A 118 -2.27 1.67 -18.45
N ARG A 119 -3.53 1.91 -18.82
CA ARG A 119 -4.11 3.26 -18.80
C ARG A 119 -4.26 3.76 -17.36
N TYR A 120 -4.86 2.95 -16.49
CA TYR A 120 -5.22 3.41 -15.14
C TYR A 120 -4.16 3.05 -14.07
N LYS A 121 -2.95 2.61 -14.47
CA LYS A 121 -1.86 2.39 -13.51
C LYS A 121 -1.46 3.70 -12.83
N GLY A 122 -1.19 3.62 -11.52
CA GLY A 122 -0.85 4.80 -10.72
C GLY A 122 -2.01 5.73 -10.37
N LEU A 123 -3.22 5.52 -10.94
CA LEU A 123 -4.40 6.32 -10.58
C LEU A 123 -4.71 6.18 -9.09
N ARG A 124 -4.50 7.26 -8.33
CA ARG A 124 -4.88 7.35 -6.91
C ARG A 124 -6.35 7.72 -6.81
N ALA A 125 -7.05 7.08 -5.88
CA ALA A 125 -8.48 7.23 -5.71
C ALA A 125 -8.87 7.21 -4.22
N PRO A 126 -10.09 7.66 -3.86
CA PRO A 126 -10.57 7.63 -2.48
C PRO A 126 -10.45 6.23 -1.84
N HIS A 127 -10.65 5.17 -2.62
CA HIS A 127 -10.35 3.81 -2.22
C HIS A 127 -9.74 2.98 -3.37
N LYS A 128 -9.29 1.74 -3.08
CA LYS A 128 -8.80 0.79 -4.08
C LYS A 128 -9.88 0.46 -5.12
N ILE A 129 -9.47 0.39 -6.38
CA ILE A 129 -10.30 0.05 -7.55
C ILE A 129 -9.84 -1.30 -8.11
N LYS A 130 -10.79 -2.15 -8.49
CA LYS A 130 -10.54 -3.37 -9.26
C LYS A 130 -11.37 -3.31 -10.53
N MET A 131 -10.81 -3.84 -11.61
CA MET A 131 -11.53 -3.99 -12.86
C MET A 131 -11.48 -5.43 -13.34
N ALA A 132 -12.34 -5.78 -14.28
CA ALA A 132 -12.19 -7.03 -15.02
C ALA A 132 -12.87 -6.97 -16.39
N VAL A 133 -12.33 -7.77 -17.32
CA VAL A 133 -12.82 -7.88 -18.70
C VAL A 133 -13.10 -9.36 -18.99
N SER A 134 -14.35 -9.68 -19.32
CA SER A 134 -14.76 -11.01 -19.76
C SER A 134 -15.03 -11.02 -21.26
N GLY A 135 -14.41 -11.94 -21.98
CA GLY A 135 -14.57 -12.09 -23.42
C GLY A 135 -15.91 -12.68 -23.85
N CYS A 136 -16.80 -13.03 -22.93
CA CYS A 136 -18.20 -13.42 -23.18
C CYS A 136 -19.02 -13.43 -21.89
N THR A 137 -20.33 -13.67 -22.01
CA THR A 137 -21.31 -13.71 -20.90
C THR A 137 -21.12 -14.86 -19.90
N ARG A 138 -20.21 -15.81 -20.16
CA ARG A 138 -19.78 -16.82 -19.16
C ARG A 138 -18.99 -16.22 -18.01
N GLU A 139 -18.51 -14.99 -18.17
CA GLU A 139 -18.11 -14.14 -17.06
C GLU A 139 -16.93 -14.68 -16.22
N CYS A 140 -16.03 -15.47 -16.82
CA CYS A 140 -14.92 -16.10 -16.06
C CYS A 140 -13.99 -15.10 -15.33
N ALA A 141 -14.03 -13.81 -15.69
CA ALA A 141 -13.26 -12.76 -15.03
C ALA A 141 -13.94 -12.16 -13.78
N GLU A 142 -15.19 -12.52 -13.47
CA GLU A 142 -15.98 -11.93 -12.38
C GLU A 142 -16.13 -10.40 -12.51
N ALA A 143 -16.31 -9.91 -13.75
CA ALA A 143 -16.55 -8.52 -14.13
C ALA A 143 -17.68 -7.84 -13.35
N GLN A 144 -18.81 -8.51 -13.15
CA GLN A 144 -19.94 -7.94 -12.40
C GLN A 144 -19.67 -7.83 -10.90
N GLY A 145 -18.55 -8.37 -10.40
CA GLY A 145 -18.12 -8.21 -9.00
C GLY A 145 -17.07 -7.12 -8.79
N LYS A 146 -16.70 -6.35 -9.84
CA LYS A 146 -15.63 -5.35 -9.79
C LYS A 146 -16.17 -3.93 -9.82
N ASP A 147 -15.33 -2.98 -9.42
CA ASP A 147 -15.67 -1.56 -9.43
C ASP A 147 -15.92 -1.08 -10.87
N ILE A 148 -15.20 -1.63 -11.86
CA ILE A 148 -15.48 -1.53 -13.31
C ILE A 148 -15.45 -2.93 -13.93
N GLY A 149 -16.57 -3.38 -14.48
CA GLY A 149 -16.71 -4.66 -15.16
C GLY A 149 -16.98 -4.45 -16.65
N VAL A 150 -16.31 -5.21 -17.51
CA VAL A 150 -16.52 -5.15 -18.95
C VAL A 150 -16.83 -6.56 -19.46
N ILE A 151 -17.90 -6.71 -20.23
CA ILE A 151 -18.31 -8.02 -20.80
C ILE A 151 -18.55 -7.86 -22.29
N ALA A 152 -17.89 -8.70 -23.10
CA ALA A 152 -18.02 -8.69 -24.54
C ALA A 152 -19.43 -9.07 -25.00
N THR A 153 -19.89 -8.40 -26.03
CA THR A 153 -21.06 -8.76 -26.84
C THR A 153 -20.66 -8.90 -28.30
N GLU A 154 -21.58 -9.33 -29.16
CA GLU A 154 -21.33 -9.39 -30.61
C GLU A 154 -21.23 -7.99 -31.24
N LYS A 155 -21.70 -6.95 -30.56
CA LYS A 155 -21.78 -5.57 -31.08
C LYS A 155 -20.75 -4.62 -30.45
N GLY A 156 -20.13 -5.01 -29.35
CA GLY A 156 -19.21 -4.17 -28.60
C GLY A 156 -19.03 -4.70 -27.17
N TRP A 157 -19.10 -3.80 -26.20
CA TRP A 157 -18.88 -4.11 -24.80
C TRP A 157 -20.03 -3.61 -23.93
N ASN A 158 -20.45 -4.43 -22.98
CA ASN A 158 -21.29 -3.98 -21.87
C ASN A 158 -20.39 -3.52 -20.73
N LEU A 159 -20.62 -2.30 -20.26
CA LEU A 159 -19.93 -1.69 -19.12
C LEU A 159 -20.82 -1.82 -17.88
N TYR A 160 -20.26 -2.40 -16.81
CA TYR A 160 -20.86 -2.51 -15.50
C TYR A 160 -20.04 -1.71 -14.49
N VAL A 161 -20.69 -1.06 -13.53
CA VAL A 161 -20.00 -0.13 -12.60
C VAL A 161 -20.40 -0.34 -11.15
N CYS A 162 -19.52 0.07 -10.23
CA CYS A 162 -19.77 0.14 -8.80
C CYS A 162 -20.05 -1.22 -8.10
N GLY A 163 -19.54 -2.33 -8.66
CA GLY A 163 -19.52 -3.61 -7.97
C GLY A 163 -18.39 -3.70 -6.94
N ASN A 164 -18.50 -4.61 -5.99
CA ASN A 164 -17.39 -4.91 -5.08
C ASN A 164 -17.47 -6.30 -4.46
N GLY A 165 -16.30 -6.90 -4.24
CA GLY A 165 -16.13 -7.88 -3.17
C GLY A 165 -15.90 -7.21 -1.80
N GLY A 166 -15.89 -8.00 -0.72
CA GLY A 166 -15.59 -7.53 0.64
C GLY A 166 -16.60 -8.04 1.67
N MET A 167 -16.72 -7.33 2.80
CA MET A 167 -17.65 -7.70 3.89
C MET A 167 -19.11 -7.68 3.44
N LYS A 168 -19.48 -6.72 2.58
CA LYS A 168 -20.78 -6.64 1.91
C LYS A 168 -20.55 -6.69 0.40
N PRO A 169 -20.57 -7.89 -0.22
CA PRO A 169 -20.48 -8.00 -1.67
C PRO A 169 -21.66 -7.31 -2.36
N ARG A 170 -21.40 -6.68 -3.51
CA ARG A 170 -22.39 -5.98 -4.33
C ARG A 170 -22.09 -6.29 -5.79
N HIS A 171 -23.10 -6.66 -6.57
CA HIS A 171 -22.96 -6.74 -8.02
C HIS A 171 -22.94 -5.33 -8.63
N ALA A 172 -22.17 -5.17 -9.69
CA ALA A 172 -22.10 -3.95 -10.47
C ALA A 172 -23.38 -3.78 -11.29
N ASP A 173 -23.78 -2.52 -11.51
CA ASP A 173 -24.95 -2.18 -12.30
C ASP A 173 -24.56 -2.03 -13.77
N LEU A 174 -25.38 -2.56 -14.69
CA LEU A 174 -25.20 -2.34 -16.13
C LEU A 174 -25.32 -0.84 -16.42
N PHE A 175 -24.24 -0.23 -16.88
CA PHE A 175 -24.14 1.21 -17.08
C PHE A 175 -24.39 1.62 -18.52
N ALA A 176 -23.76 0.93 -19.46
CA ALA A 176 -23.91 1.11 -20.90
C ALA A 176 -23.77 -0.24 -21.62
N SER A 177 -24.43 -0.39 -22.76
CA SER A 177 -24.48 -1.66 -23.51
C SER A 177 -23.99 -1.47 -24.94
N ASP A 178 -23.36 -2.52 -25.49
CA ASP A 178 -22.93 -2.59 -26.89
C ASP A 178 -22.10 -1.38 -27.36
N ILE A 179 -21.28 -0.80 -26.48
CA ILE A 179 -20.42 0.35 -26.81
C ILE A 179 -19.08 -0.10 -27.40
N ASP A 180 -18.53 0.70 -28.31
CA ASP A 180 -17.19 0.49 -28.86
C ASP A 180 -16.10 0.81 -27.82
N GLU A 181 -14.86 0.39 -28.08
CA GLU A 181 -13.73 0.55 -27.16
C GLU A 181 -13.38 2.02 -26.85
N VAL A 182 -13.49 2.92 -27.83
CA VAL A 182 -13.19 4.35 -27.64
C VAL A 182 -14.23 4.96 -26.70
N THR A 183 -15.51 4.67 -26.95
CA THR A 183 -16.61 5.12 -26.09
C THR A 183 -16.50 4.51 -24.68
N LEU A 184 -16.11 3.24 -24.56
CA LEU A 184 -15.88 2.55 -23.29
C LEU A 184 -14.80 3.25 -22.46
N ILE A 185 -13.61 3.48 -23.03
CA ILE A 185 -12.49 4.11 -22.33
C ILE A 185 -12.88 5.52 -21.89
N ARG A 186 -13.49 6.32 -22.78
CA ARG A 186 -13.97 7.68 -22.45
C ARG A 186 -14.96 7.66 -21.29
N THR A 187 -15.88 6.70 -21.27
CA THR A 187 -16.88 6.56 -20.21
C THR A 187 -16.22 6.20 -18.87
N VAL A 188 -15.24 5.30 -18.87
CA VAL A 188 -14.49 4.92 -17.66
C VAL A 188 -13.64 6.08 -17.16
N ASP A 189 -12.99 6.84 -18.03
CA ASP A 189 -12.22 8.04 -17.67
C ASP A 189 -13.07 9.04 -16.88
N ARG A 190 -14.22 9.41 -17.46
CA ARG A 190 -15.18 10.35 -16.86
C ARG A 190 -15.68 9.84 -15.51
N LEU A 191 -16.11 8.57 -15.45
CA LEU A 191 -16.65 7.98 -14.22
C LEU A 191 -15.61 7.99 -13.09
N LEU A 192 -14.38 7.56 -13.39
CA LEU A 192 -13.32 7.49 -12.38
C LEU A 192 -12.95 8.89 -11.87
N MET A 193 -12.83 9.89 -12.75
CA MET A 193 -12.54 11.26 -12.33
C MET A 193 -13.70 11.86 -11.54
N PHE A 194 -14.95 11.63 -11.95
CA PHE A 194 -16.12 12.09 -11.21
C PHE A 194 -16.20 11.45 -9.82
N TYR A 195 -15.94 10.14 -9.70
CA TYR A 195 -15.83 9.44 -8.41
C TYR A 195 -14.72 10.04 -7.55
N ILE A 196 -13.54 10.30 -8.11
CA ILE A 196 -12.41 10.89 -7.36
C ILE A 196 -12.75 12.29 -6.83
N ARG A 197 -13.49 13.09 -7.61
CA ARG A 197 -13.90 14.45 -7.24
C ARG A 197 -14.98 14.47 -6.16
N THR A 198 -15.89 13.50 -6.15
CA THR A 198 -17.14 13.59 -5.39
C THR A 198 -17.24 12.64 -4.21
N ALA A 199 -16.44 11.58 -4.16
CA ALA A 199 -16.51 10.60 -3.09
C ALA A 199 -15.71 11.00 -1.84
N ASP A 200 -16.22 10.58 -0.68
CA ASP A 200 -15.55 10.77 0.59
C ASP A 200 -14.24 9.97 0.69
N ARG A 201 -13.33 10.44 1.56
CA ARG A 201 -12.09 9.71 1.86
C ARG A 201 -12.40 8.29 2.32
N LEU A 202 -11.72 7.30 1.72
CA LEU A 202 -11.89 5.86 1.99
C LEU A 202 -13.26 5.27 1.61
N GLN A 203 -14.08 5.97 0.84
CA GLN A 203 -15.37 5.48 0.35
C GLN A 203 -15.19 4.57 -0.88
N ARG A 204 -15.85 3.41 -0.91
CA ARG A 204 -15.89 2.53 -2.11
C ARG A 204 -16.82 3.11 -3.17
N THR A 205 -16.58 2.79 -4.45
CA THR A 205 -17.47 3.17 -5.56
C THR A 205 -18.91 2.69 -5.35
N SER A 206 -19.10 1.50 -4.79
CA SER A 206 -20.42 0.99 -4.41
C SER A 206 -21.14 1.87 -3.40
N THR A 207 -20.50 2.15 -2.26
CA THR A 207 -21.06 3.01 -1.21
C THR A 207 -21.27 4.44 -1.69
N TRP A 208 -20.37 4.94 -2.54
CA TRP A 208 -20.50 6.23 -3.18
C TRP A 208 -21.75 6.29 -4.07
N LEU A 209 -21.97 5.30 -4.93
CA LEU A 209 -23.17 5.22 -5.78
C LEU A 209 -24.45 5.09 -4.94
N ASP A 210 -24.44 4.26 -3.89
CA ASP A 210 -25.60 4.08 -3.02
C ASP A 210 -25.99 5.38 -2.27
N ASN A 211 -25.03 6.28 -2.05
CA ASN A 211 -25.23 7.59 -1.41
C ASN A 211 -25.45 8.73 -2.41
N LEU A 212 -25.26 8.49 -3.72
CA LEU A 212 -25.40 9.52 -4.74
C LEU A 212 -26.89 9.79 -4.97
N GLU A 213 -27.31 11.05 -4.80
CA GLU A 213 -28.69 11.45 -5.06
C GLU A 213 -29.04 11.22 -6.55
N GLY A 214 -30.19 10.59 -6.81
CA GLY A 214 -30.57 10.14 -8.15
C GLY A 214 -29.85 8.86 -8.62
N GLY A 215 -28.89 8.34 -7.85
CA GLY A 215 -28.25 7.04 -8.04
C GLY A 215 -27.64 6.85 -9.43
N ILE A 216 -27.85 5.65 -9.99
CA ILE A 216 -27.26 5.26 -11.28
C ILE A 216 -27.80 6.08 -12.46
N ASP A 217 -29.04 6.56 -12.38
CA ASP A 217 -29.67 7.33 -13.46
C ASP A 217 -29.06 8.72 -13.54
N TYR A 218 -28.90 9.40 -12.40
CA TYR A 218 -28.14 10.65 -12.36
C TYR A 218 -26.69 10.46 -12.83
N LEU A 219 -26.04 9.36 -12.43
CA LEU A 219 -24.69 9.07 -12.90
C LEU A 219 -24.63 8.90 -14.43
N ARG A 220 -25.66 8.31 -15.07
CA ARG A 220 -25.75 8.22 -16.53
C ARG A 220 -25.89 9.60 -17.17
N GLU A 221 -26.78 10.45 -16.65
CA GLU A 221 -26.96 11.82 -17.14
C GLU A 221 -25.62 12.60 -17.11
N VAL A 222 -24.88 12.52 -16.00
CA VAL A 222 -23.60 13.24 -15.87
C VAL A 222 -22.53 12.68 -16.79
N ILE A 223 -22.39 11.35 -16.89
CA ILE A 223 -21.23 10.73 -17.55
C ILE A 223 -21.47 10.48 -19.04
N LEU A 224 -22.65 9.97 -19.39
CA LEU A 224 -23.00 9.60 -20.77
C LEU A 224 -23.59 10.79 -21.54
N GLU A 225 -24.43 11.60 -20.88
CA GLU A 225 -25.14 12.72 -21.52
C GLU A 225 -24.46 14.08 -21.27
N ASP A 226 -23.41 14.10 -20.43
CA ASP A 226 -22.66 15.30 -20.05
C ASP A 226 -23.56 16.43 -19.54
N SER A 227 -24.56 16.09 -18.72
CA SER A 227 -25.57 17.03 -18.22
C SER A 227 -25.01 18.22 -17.42
N LEU A 228 -23.79 18.09 -16.90
CA LEU A 228 -23.06 19.14 -16.19
C LEU A 228 -22.06 19.91 -17.07
N GLY A 229 -21.80 19.47 -18.31
CA GLY A 229 -20.83 20.09 -19.22
C GLY A 229 -19.37 19.98 -18.75
N ILE A 230 -19.03 18.90 -18.03
CA ILE A 230 -17.69 18.68 -17.44
C ILE A 230 -16.96 17.49 -18.08
N GLY A 231 -17.56 16.80 -19.06
CA GLY A 231 -17.01 15.59 -19.66
C GLY A 231 -15.59 15.77 -20.22
N GLU A 232 -15.36 16.84 -20.97
CA GLU A 232 -14.04 17.17 -21.52
C GLU A 232 -13.01 17.46 -20.41
N GLU A 233 -13.42 18.17 -19.35
CA GLU A 233 -12.55 18.47 -18.22
C GLU A 233 -12.09 17.18 -17.53
N LEU A 234 -13.03 16.25 -17.27
CA LEU A 234 -12.73 14.96 -16.66
C LEU A 234 -11.80 14.10 -17.55
N GLU A 235 -12.00 14.12 -18.87
CA GLU A 235 -11.13 13.44 -19.82
C GLU A 235 -9.71 14.01 -19.81
N GLN A 236 -9.57 15.33 -19.80
CA GLN A 236 -8.27 16.01 -19.73
C GLN A 236 -7.56 15.73 -18.41
N GLU A 237 -8.27 15.65 -17.29
CA GLU A 237 -7.70 15.24 -16.00
C GLU A 237 -7.15 13.82 -16.04
N MET A 238 -7.92 12.87 -16.58
CA MET A 238 -7.46 11.50 -16.75
C MET A 238 -6.24 11.44 -17.68
N ALA A 239 -6.26 12.16 -18.80
CA ALA A 239 -5.12 12.22 -19.72
C ALA A 239 -3.84 12.69 -19.02
N ARG A 240 -3.92 13.74 -18.17
CA ARG A 240 -2.76 14.19 -17.38
C ARG A 240 -2.24 13.10 -16.43
N VAL A 241 -3.12 12.31 -15.82
CA VAL A 241 -2.71 11.20 -14.95
C VAL A 241 -2.00 10.11 -15.75
N VAL A 242 -2.55 9.74 -16.91
CA VAL A 242 -1.96 8.75 -17.82
C VAL A 242 -0.58 9.21 -18.30
N ASP A 243 -0.48 10.44 -18.80
CA ASP A 243 0.73 10.99 -19.42
C ASP A 243 1.85 11.26 -18.42
N SER A 244 1.52 11.51 -17.15
CA SER A 244 2.50 11.78 -16.09
C SER A 244 2.91 10.56 -15.26
N TYR A 245 2.39 9.37 -15.60
CA TYR A 245 2.67 8.17 -14.82
C TYR A 245 4.17 7.84 -14.76
N GLN A 246 4.65 7.63 -13.53
CA GLN A 246 5.97 7.08 -13.26
C GLN A 246 5.86 6.01 -12.18
N CYS A 247 6.52 4.86 -12.39
CA CYS A 247 6.61 3.80 -11.39
C CYS A 247 7.38 4.32 -10.16
N GLU A 248 6.76 4.31 -8.96
CA GLU A 248 7.37 4.91 -7.77
C GLU A 248 8.65 4.18 -7.34
N TRP A 249 8.75 2.88 -7.62
CA TRP A 249 9.97 2.12 -7.39
C TRP A 249 11.09 2.53 -8.34
N GLN A 250 10.79 2.79 -9.62
CA GLN A 250 11.81 3.32 -10.54
C GLN A 250 12.33 4.67 -10.06
N THR A 251 11.44 5.58 -9.62
CA THR A 251 11.86 6.87 -9.05
C THR A 251 12.69 6.68 -7.78
N THR A 252 12.29 5.76 -6.91
CA THR A 252 12.98 5.47 -5.64
C THR A 252 14.37 4.88 -5.85
N LEU A 253 14.51 3.92 -6.77
CA LEU A 253 15.80 3.26 -7.03
C LEU A 253 16.85 4.19 -7.62
N ASN A 254 16.43 5.31 -8.22
CA ASN A 254 17.28 6.34 -8.83
C ASN A 254 17.56 7.54 -7.90
N ASP A 255 17.05 7.52 -6.66
CA ASP A 255 17.18 8.62 -5.71
C ASP A 255 17.82 8.13 -4.38
N PRO A 256 19.11 8.44 -4.13
CA PRO A 256 19.80 8.04 -2.90
C PRO A 256 19.12 8.53 -1.62
N GLN A 257 18.45 9.69 -1.65
CA GLN A 257 17.76 10.22 -0.47
C GLN A 257 16.53 9.37 -0.14
N ARG A 258 15.77 8.92 -1.16
CA ARG A 258 14.63 8.01 -0.96
C ARG A 258 15.07 6.62 -0.49
N LEU A 259 16.20 6.12 -1.00
CA LEU A 259 16.76 4.85 -0.56
C LEU A 259 17.11 4.84 0.94
N SER A 260 17.47 5.99 1.50
CA SER A 260 17.79 6.10 2.93
C SER A 260 16.60 5.76 3.85
N LEU A 261 15.36 5.86 3.34
CA LEU A 261 14.13 5.50 4.07
C LEU A 261 13.95 3.99 4.23
N PHE A 262 14.64 3.18 3.43
CA PHE A 262 14.53 1.71 3.45
C PHE A 262 15.64 1.09 4.30
N ARG A 263 15.82 1.63 5.51
CA ARG A 263 16.73 1.10 6.53
C ARG A 263 15.92 0.76 7.77
N SER A 264 16.14 -0.43 8.33
CA SER A 264 15.48 -0.83 9.57
C SER A 264 16.03 -0.07 10.78
N TYR A 265 17.35 0.16 10.82
CA TYR A 265 17.99 0.91 11.90
C TYR A 265 19.02 1.91 11.38
N VAL A 266 19.12 3.06 12.04
CA VAL A 266 20.08 4.13 11.69
C VAL A 266 21.54 3.77 12.04
N ASN A 267 21.74 2.90 13.04
CA ASN A 267 23.03 2.60 13.63
C ASN A 267 23.37 1.09 13.66
N SER A 268 22.68 0.27 12.87
CA SER A 268 22.87 -1.18 12.84
C SER A 268 22.40 -1.79 11.52
N GLU A 269 23.19 -2.71 10.97
CA GLU A 269 22.83 -3.54 9.82
C GLU A 269 22.28 -4.92 10.23
N LEU A 270 22.23 -5.20 11.54
CA LEU A 270 21.63 -6.45 12.04
C LEU A 270 20.12 -6.47 11.73
N PRO A 271 19.61 -7.57 11.15
CA PRO A 271 18.18 -7.76 10.95
C PRO A 271 17.37 -7.69 12.26
N ASP A 272 16.05 -7.61 12.12
CA ASP A 272 15.14 -7.75 13.24
C ASP A 272 14.97 -9.24 13.62
N ASP A 273 15.46 -9.61 14.79
CA ASP A 273 15.43 -11.00 15.30
C ASP A 273 14.00 -11.48 15.62
N ALA A 274 13.02 -10.56 15.71
CA ALA A 274 11.61 -10.91 15.85
C ALA A 274 11.01 -11.49 14.55
N VAL A 275 11.63 -11.25 13.38
CA VAL A 275 11.16 -11.77 12.08
C VAL A 275 11.63 -13.21 11.92
N GLN A 276 10.91 -14.14 12.56
CA GLN A 276 11.22 -15.57 12.55
C GLN A 276 10.31 -16.33 11.59
N ARG A 277 10.91 -17.25 10.81
CA ARG A 277 10.19 -18.06 9.82
C ARG A 277 10.42 -19.54 10.05
N GLN A 278 9.42 -20.34 9.69
CA GLN A 278 9.49 -21.78 9.65
C GLN A 278 9.01 -22.31 8.29
N PRO A 279 9.55 -23.44 7.80
CA PRO A 279 9.03 -24.09 6.61
C PRO A 279 7.67 -24.71 6.92
N LEU A 280 6.64 -24.35 6.15
CA LEU A 280 5.32 -24.98 6.21
C LEU A 280 4.75 -25.11 4.79
N ARG A 281 4.37 -26.33 4.41
CA ARG A 281 3.94 -26.69 3.04
C ARG A 281 4.98 -26.30 1.97
N GLY A 282 6.26 -26.51 2.27
CA GLY A 282 7.37 -26.22 1.35
C GLY A 282 7.66 -24.73 1.14
N GLN A 283 7.09 -23.84 1.95
CA GLN A 283 7.30 -22.39 1.86
C GLN A 283 7.65 -21.79 3.23
N PRO A 284 8.43 -20.69 3.27
CA PRO A 284 8.68 -19.96 4.51
C PRO A 284 7.40 -19.29 4.99
N GLN A 285 7.06 -19.42 6.28
CA GLN A 285 5.92 -18.74 6.91
C GLN A 285 6.33 -18.15 8.26
N PRO A 286 5.70 -17.06 8.72
CA PRO A 286 5.95 -16.52 10.05
C PRO A 286 5.73 -17.59 11.13
N VAL A 287 6.59 -17.61 12.14
CA VAL A 287 6.38 -18.41 13.35
C VAL A 287 5.21 -17.81 14.13
N ALA A 288 4.29 -18.65 14.60
CA ALA A 288 3.06 -18.18 15.27
C ALA A 288 3.33 -17.47 16.61
N ALA A 289 4.40 -17.86 17.31
CA ALA A 289 4.87 -17.25 18.55
C ALA A 289 6.39 -17.10 18.47
N PRO A 290 6.90 -15.99 17.90
CA PRO A 290 8.34 -15.76 17.79
C PRO A 290 8.95 -15.61 19.18
N VAL A 291 10.18 -16.09 19.35
CA VAL A 291 10.92 -15.86 20.60
C VAL A 291 11.41 -14.41 20.60
N LEU A 292 10.82 -13.58 21.44
CA LEU A 292 11.19 -12.17 21.54
C LEU A 292 12.46 -11.98 22.36
N HIS A 293 13.45 -11.36 21.72
CA HIS A 293 14.66 -10.89 22.39
C HIS A 293 14.55 -9.39 22.58
N GLU A 294 14.16 -9.01 23.79
CA GLU A 294 13.94 -7.62 24.14
C GLU A 294 15.30 -6.85 24.13
N GLY A 295 16.42 -7.54 24.38
CA GLY A 295 17.80 -7.02 24.29
C GLY A 295 18.17 -6.10 25.45
N ALA A 296 19.34 -6.25 26.07
CA ALA A 296 19.72 -5.36 27.17
C ALA A 296 19.96 -3.92 26.67
N PRO A 297 19.49 -2.88 27.39
CA PRO A 297 19.89 -1.52 27.07
C PRO A 297 21.40 -1.33 27.30
N SER A 298 21.97 -0.27 26.72
CA SER A 298 23.38 0.07 26.93
C SER A 298 23.74 0.12 28.42
N ALA A 299 24.89 -0.45 28.79
CA ALA A 299 25.41 -0.34 30.16
C ALA A 299 25.82 1.10 30.53
N ARG A 300 26.03 1.97 29.54
CA ARG A 300 26.33 3.38 29.75
C ARG A 300 25.02 4.16 29.97
N PRO A 301 24.98 5.12 30.92
CA PRO A 301 23.79 5.94 31.16
C PRO A 301 23.26 6.66 29.92
N TRP A 302 24.17 7.05 29.01
CA TRP A 302 23.86 7.66 27.72
C TRP A 302 24.68 7.01 26.61
N GLN A 303 24.04 6.82 25.45
CA GLN A 303 24.68 6.34 24.23
C GLN A 303 24.44 7.34 23.09
N ALA A 304 25.49 7.70 22.37
CA ALA A 304 25.35 8.41 21.09
C ALA A 304 24.80 7.43 20.04
N ILE A 305 23.67 7.76 19.43
CA ILE A 305 22.98 6.88 18.49
C ILE A 305 23.33 7.21 17.04
N CYS A 306 23.13 8.47 16.63
CA CYS A 306 23.36 8.93 15.26
C CYS A 306 23.47 10.46 15.20
N ASP A 307 23.85 10.99 14.05
CA ASP A 307 23.75 12.42 13.75
C ASP A 307 22.27 12.82 13.55
N LEU A 308 21.90 14.04 13.91
CA LEU A 308 20.51 14.53 13.84
C LEU A 308 19.91 14.43 12.44
N GLU A 309 20.73 14.69 11.42
CA GLU A 309 20.36 14.67 10.01
C GLU A 309 20.06 13.25 9.50
N ALA A 310 20.49 12.21 10.22
CA ALA A 310 20.19 10.83 9.90
C ALA A 310 18.75 10.44 10.28
N ILE A 311 18.06 11.26 11.08
CA ILE A 311 16.63 11.08 11.40
C ILE A 311 15.81 11.94 10.42
N PRO A 312 14.99 11.31 9.55
CA PRO A 312 14.19 12.06 8.59
C PRO A 312 13.24 13.02 9.30
N ALA A 313 13.11 14.25 8.78
CA ALA A 313 12.17 15.23 9.30
C ALA A 313 10.72 14.72 9.20
N GLU A 314 9.91 15.02 10.22
CA GLU A 314 8.49 14.63 10.30
C GLU A 314 8.26 13.10 10.20
N ALA A 315 9.23 12.33 10.70
CA ALA A 315 9.22 10.88 10.56
C ALA A 315 10.03 10.18 11.66
N GLY A 316 9.85 8.86 11.74
CA GLY A 316 10.66 7.98 12.57
C GLY A 316 11.65 7.12 11.79
N ILE A 317 12.64 6.61 12.52
CA ILE A 317 13.64 5.61 12.13
C ILE A 317 13.97 4.69 13.31
N GLY A 318 14.19 3.40 13.06
CA GLY A 318 14.63 2.48 14.10
C GLY A 318 16.07 2.76 14.54
N ALA A 319 16.41 2.38 15.76
CA ALA A 319 17.79 2.39 16.25
C ALA A 319 18.01 1.30 17.31
N ARG A 320 19.27 1.06 17.66
CA ARG A 320 19.66 0.17 18.76
C ARG A 320 20.33 0.95 19.91
N LEU A 321 19.78 0.81 21.11
CA LEU A 321 20.33 1.29 22.39
C LEU A 321 20.89 0.08 23.15
N GLY A 322 22.20 -0.17 23.04
CA GLY A 322 22.76 -1.49 23.32
C GLY A 322 22.16 -2.51 22.36
N GLU A 323 21.54 -3.56 22.89
CA GLU A 323 20.81 -4.56 22.10
C GLU A 323 19.32 -4.21 21.94
N ARG A 324 18.80 -3.30 22.78
CA ARG A 324 17.39 -2.88 22.75
C ARG A 324 17.06 -2.13 21.46
N GLN A 325 15.98 -2.54 20.82
CA GLN A 325 15.42 -1.83 19.67
C GLN A 325 14.53 -0.67 20.12
N ILE A 326 14.86 0.54 19.67
CA ILE A 326 14.10 1.77 19.93
C ILE A 326 13.69 2.43 18.61
N ALA A 327 12.67 3.27 18.66
CA ALA A 327 12.25 4.14 17.58
C ALA A 327 12.63 5.57 17.93
N LEU A 328 13.39 6.23 17.05
CA LEU A 328 13.64 7.66 17.10
C LEU A 328 12.64 8.39 16.20
N PHE A 329 12.11 9.51 16.67
CA PHE A 329 11.18 10.35 15.91
C PHE A 329 11.65 11.79 15.91
N ARG A 330 11.57 12.44 14.74
CA ARG A 330 11.80 13.88 14.60
C ARG A 330 10.48 14.55 14.22
N PHE A 331 10.00 15.43 15.09
CA PHE A 331 8.76 16.18 14.89
C PHE A 331 9.01 17.64 15.27
N GLY A 332 8.91 18.54 14.29
CA GLY A 332 9.44 19.89 14.40
C GLY A 332 10.94 19.89 14.75
N GLU A 333 11.30 20.63 15.79
CA GLU A 333 12.68 20.74 16.28
C GLU A 333 13.03 19.71 17.36
N GLN A 334 12.07 18.88 17.79
CA GLN A 334 12.25 17.95 18.89
C GLN A 334 12.53 16.53 18.41
N ILE A 335 13.30 15.78 19.21
CA ILE A 335 13.55 14.36 19.03
C ILE A 335 12.96 13.58 20.20
N TYR A 336 12.27 12.50 19.87
CA TYR A 336 11.67 11.59 20.82
C TYR A 336 12.21 10.17 20.61
N ALA A 337 12.24 9.38 21.68
CA ALA A 337 12.63 7.98 21.61
C ALA A 337 11.62 7.12 22.37
N LEU A 338 11.08 6.11 21.70
CA LEU A 338 10.17 5.11 22.27
C LEU A 338 10.73 3.70 22.03
N ASP A 339 10.17 2.66 22.65
CA ASP A 339 10.40 1.30 22.14
C ASP A 339 9.96 1.20 20.68
N ASN A 340 10.66 0.40 19.87
CA ASN A 340 10.27 0.20 18.48
C ASN A 340 9.09 -0.79 18.33
N LEU A 341 8.61 -1.38 19.42
CA LEU A 341 7.57 -2.40 19.41
C LEU A 341 6.20 -1.81 19.05
N GLU A 342 5.48 -2.43 18.13
CA GLU A 342 4.06 -2.14 17.88
C GLU A 342 3.21 -2.64 19.06
N PRO A 343 2.42 -1.78 19.71
CA PRO A 343 1.54 -2.22 20.79
C PRO A 343 0.55 -3.31 20.36
N GLY A 344 0.47 -4.40 21.12
CA GLY A 344 -0.40 -5.54 20.81
C GLY A 344 0.13 -6.45 19.69
N SER A 345 1.43 -6.36 19.39
CA SER A 345 2.13 -7.19 18.39
C SER A 345 3.54 -7.51 18.88
N ASP A 346 4.18 -8.46 18.20
CA ASP A 346 5.58 -8.86 18.37
C ASP A 346 6.52 -8.12 17.39
N ALA A 347 5.98 -7.22 16.54
CA ALA A 347 6.71 -6.57 15.46
C ALA A 347 7.39 -5.26 15.90
N ASN A 348 8.69 -5.11 15.62
CA ASN A 348 9.44 -3.89 15.91
C ASN A 348 9.32 -2.87 14.77
N VAL A 349 8.15 -2.25 14.66
CA VAL A 349 7.83 -1.34 13.54
C VAL A 349 7.37 0.05 13.93
N LEU A 350 7.29 0.41 15.21
CA LEU A 350 6.69 1.69 15.63
C LEU A 350 7.37 2.92 14.98
N SER A 351 8.69 2.86 14.75
CA SER A 351 9.45 3.86 13.98
C SER A 351 8.88 4.18 12.59
N ARG A 352 8.09 3.26 12.04
CA ARG A 352 7.48 3.37 10.71
C ARG A 352 6.11 4.05 10.76
N GLY A 353 5.63 4.44 11.94
CA GLY A 353 4.36 5.11 12.16
C GLY A 353 4.26 6.49 11.50
N ILE A 354 3.05 7.01 11.43
CA ILE A 354 2.76 8.35 10.88
C ILE A 354 2.75 9.33 12.03
N LEU A 355 3.58 10.37 11.94
CA LEU A 355 3.59 11.44 12.93
C LEU A 355 2.42 12.42 12.71
N GLY A 356 1.96 13.03 13.78
CA GLY A 356 0.92 14.04 13.73
C GLY A 356 0.77 14.78 15.05
N ASP A 357 -0.20 15.68 15.06
CA ASP A 357 -0.59 16.46 16.23
C ASP A 357 -2.02 16.10 16.66
N ALA A 358 -2.23 16.00 17.97
CA ALA A 358 -3.52 15.73 18.58
C ALA A 358 -3.89 16.82 19.59
N GLY A 359 -4.11 18.06 19.11
CA GLY A 359 -4.51 19.17 19.96
C GLY A 359 -3.32 19.78 20.71
N GLY A 360 -2.19 19.97 20.00
CA GLY A 360 -0.90 20.37 20.57
C GLY A 360 -0.07 19.21 21.08
N GLU A 361 -0.60 17.99 20.97
CA GLU A 361 0.06 16.77 21.43
C GLU A 361 0.83 16.09 20.30
N PRO A 362 2.16 15.98 20.36
CA PRO A 362 2.93 15.25 19.36
C PRO A 362 2.68 13.74 19.49
N ILE A 363 2.20 13.10 18.42
CA ILE A 363 1.81 11.69 18.41
C ILE A 363 2.44 10.92 17.25
N VAL A 364 2.55 9.60 17.44
CA VAL A 364 2.73 8.62 16.37
C VAL A 364 1.49 7.74 16.28
N ILE A 365 0.99 7.57 15.05
CA ILE A 365 -0.05 6.58 14.72
C ILE A 365 0.67 5.28 14.36
N SER A 366 0.44 4.23 15.16
CA SER A 366 1.12 2.94 15.04
C SER A 366 0.84 2.28 13.67
N PRO A 367 1.84 1.68 13.01
CA PRO A 367 1.69 1.12 11.66
C PRO A 367 0.58 0.08 11.49
N LEU A 368 0.47 -0.89 12.40
CA LEU A 368 -0.37 -2.07 12.21
C LEU A 368 -1.82 -1.82 12.66
N TYR A 369 -1.98 -1.25 13.86
CA TYR A 369 -3.29 -1.13 14.50
C TYR A 369 -3.78 0.30 14.64
N LYS A 370 -3.05 1.28 14.09
CA LYS A 370 -3.43 2.70 14.04
C LYS A 370 -3.71 3.30 15.43
N GLN A 371 -3.03 2.80 16.45
CA GLN A 371 -3.12 3.35 17.81
C GLN A 371 -2.40 4.70 17.86
N ARG A 372 -3.00 5.69 18.53
CA ARG A 372 -2.43 7.03 18.68
C ARG A 372 -1.62 7.08 19.97
N ILE A 373 -0.31 7.22 19.85
CA ILE A 373 0.64 7.14 20.97
C ILE A 373 1.37 8.47 21.09
N ARG A 374 1.41 9.03 22.29
CA ARG A 374 2.13 10.28 22.58
C ARG A 374 3.63 10.07 22.47
N LEU A 375 4.30 10.91 21.70
CA LEU A 375 5.75 10.83 21.50
C LEU A 375 6.54 11.14 22.78
N ARG A 376 6.01 12.00 23.65
CA ARG A 376 6.71 12.43 24.86
C ARG A 376 6.91 11.34 25.92
N ASP A 377 5.98 10.38 26.00
CA ASP A 377 5.91 9.44 27.13
C ASP A 377 5.44 8.04 26.76
N GLY A 378 5.10 7.78 25.49
CA GLY A 378 4.71 6.46 25.00
C GLY A 378 3.33 5.99 25.47
N ARG A 379 2.48 6.89 25.99
CA ARG A 379 1.12 6.57 26.42
C ARG A 379 0.11 6.70 25.28
N ALA A 380 -0.95 5.88 25.33
CA ALA A 380 -2.07 6.02 24.41
C ALA A 380 -2.77 7.37 24.62
N CYS A 381 -3.12 8.06 23.52
CA CYS A 381 -3.93 9.27 23.59
C CYS A 381 -5.33 8.97 24.11
N ASP A 382 -5.87 7.83 23.66
CA ASP A 382 -7.18 7.34 24.03
C ASP A 382 -7.01 6.47 25.29
N GLY A 383 -7.16 7.06 26.48
CA GLY A 383 -7.16 6.33 27.77
C GLY A 383 -5.90 6.49 28.64
N GLY A 384 -4.79 7.03 28.11
CA GLY A 384 -3.61 7.40 28.91
C GLY A 384 -2.79 6.24 29.49
N GLU A 385 -3.14 5.00 29.16
CA GLU A 385 -2.40 3.80 29.52
C GLU A 385 -1.02 3.76 28.83
N GLN A 386 -0.06 3.09 29.45
CA GLN A 386 1.27 2.93 28.88
C GLN A 386 1.20 1.98 27.69
N ALA A 387 1.47 2.47 26.47
CA ALA A 387 1.49 1.64 25.27
C ALA A 387 2.89 1.11 24.97
N VAL A 388 3.92 1.96 25.10
CA VAL A 388 5.34 1.63 24.93
C VAL A 388 6.21 2.43 25.89
N ARG A 389 7.40 1.95 26.24
CA ARG A 389 8.33 2.76 27.06
C ARG A 389 8.84 3.97 26.26
N ALA A 390 9.07 5.08 26.95
CA ALA A 390 9.78 6.24 26.42
C ALA A 390 11.19 6.31 27.00
N TRP A 391 12.12 6.86 26.23
CA TRP A 391 13.54 6.96 26.57
C TRP A 391 13.97 8.43 26.55
N PRO A 392 14.76 8.90 27.54
CA PRO A 392 15.29 10.26 27.54
C PRO A 392 16.17 10.51 26.31
N VAL A 393 15.98 11.66 25.66
CA VAL A 393 16.78 12.07 24.50
C VAL A 393 17.41 13.42 24.77
N LYS A 394 18.64 13.62 24.29
CA LYS A 394 19.26 14.94 24.18
C LYS A 394 20.04 15.07 22.88
N VAL A 395 20.16 16.29 22.37
CA VAL A 395 20.97 16.60 21.19
C VAL A 395 22.16 17.44 21.63
N GLU A 396 23.37 16.93 21.42
CA GLU A 396 24.63 17.60 21.79
C GLU A 396 25.60 17.54 20.61
N ASN A 397 26.09 18.70 20.17
CA ASN A 397 27.03 18.82 19.04
C ASN A 397 26.53 18.13 17.75
N GLY A 398 25.24 18.31 17.42
CA GLY A 398 24.61 17.68 16.25
C GLY A 398 24.33 16.18 16.38
N LYS A 399 24.65 15.56 17.52
CA LYS A 399 24.42 14.13 17.76
C LYS A 399 23.24 13.88 18.68
N VAL A 400 22.46 12.85 18.36
CA VAL A 400 21.35 12.37 19.17
C VAL A 400 21.86 11.34 20.17
N TRP A 401 21.64 11.62 21.45
CA TRP A 401 21.98 10.74 22.56
C TRP A 401 20.70 10.23 23.22
N VAL A 402 20.68 8.94 23.56
CA VAL A 402 19.55 8.31 24.25
C VAL A 402 20.01 7.74 25.58
N GLY A 403 19.22 8.00 26.63
CA GLY A 403 19.44 7.52 27.98
C GLY A 403 18.96 6.08 28.16
N ASN A 404 19.64 5.31 29.00
CA ASN A 404 19.33 3.89 29.22
C ASN A 404 18.29 3.62 30.32
N GLN A 405 17.74 4.66 30.95
CA GLN A 405 16.67 4.56 31.94
C GLN A 405 15.35 5.02 31.34
N VAL A 406 14.28 4.27 31.58
CA VAL A 406 12.93 4.61 31.10
C VAL A 406 12.52 5.98 31.66
N LEU A 407 11.96 6.82 30.79
CA LEU A 407 11.45 8.13 31.14
C LEU A 407 10.18 7.98 31.99
N LEU A 408 10.27 8.28 33.28
CA LEU A 408 9.16 8.27 34.22
C LEU A 408 8.55 9.69 34.29
N VAL A 409 7.50 9.95 33.51
CA VAL A 409 6.72 11.19 33.67
C VAL A 409 5.88 11.03 34.93
N ARG A 410 6.16 11.84 35.96
CA ARG A 410 5.25 11.97 37.12
C ARG A 410 3.92 12.49 36.58
N ALA A 411 2.82 11.82 36.94
CA ALA A 411 1.50 12.36 36.67
C ALA A 411 1.46 13.77 37.26
N GLU A 412 1.30 14.79 36.41
CA GLU A 412 0.96 16.12 36.89
C GLU A 412 -0.35 15.96 37.66
N ALA A 413 -0.28 16.20 38.97
CA ALA A 413 -1.47 16.31 39.80
C ALA A 413 -2.31 17.47 39.25
N SER A 414 -3.60 17.18 39.09
CA SER A 414 -4.65 18.04 38.55
C SER A 414 -4.68 19.47 39.07
#